data_AF-A0A3D5D349-F1
#
_entry.id   AF-A0A3D5D349-F1
#
_cell.length_a   1.000
_cell.length_b   1.000
_cell.length_c   1.000
_cell.angle_alpha   90.00
_cell.angle_beta   90.00
_cell.angle_gamma   90.00
#
_symmetry.space_group_name_H-M   'P 1'
#
loop_
_entity.id
_entity.type
_entity.pdbx_description
1 polymer ?
#
loop_
_entity_poly.entity_id
_entity_poly.type
_entity_poly.pdbx_seq_one_letter_code
_entity_poly.pdbx_strand_id
1 'polypeptide(L)'
;MKNTAWVLLAGLLITDAQALDLKGLGDIVEKVGGSSTSSSSNSSAVSNLSEQETSDGLKLALNQGVSKAVGLLGATDGFMGNKEVKIPLPESLKKIEKGMRLVGMGSQADELILKMNRAAEQAVPEAKTLLVNSVKQMSVTDAKNILTGPQDAATQYFKKTTSTDMAAKFLPIVQKATANVQLADTYNKYAEMGSKFGVIKKEDANINQYVTQKALDGVYLMIAKEEAAIRQDPMGQASSLLKKVFGAAK
;
A
#
# COMPACT_ATOMS: atom_id res chain seq x y z
N MET A 1 65.68 0.92 34.27
CA MET A 1 65.60 0.88 35.75
C MET A 1 64.14 1.13 36.11
N LYS A 2 63.30 0.25 36.66
CA LYS A 2 63.36 -1.03 37.38
C LYS A 2 62.04 -1.78 36.99
N ASN A 3 62.07 -2.96 36.37
CA ASN A 3 62.01 -4.33 36.94
C ASN A 3 60.94 -4.64 38.02
N THR A 4 60.36 -5.84 37.87
CA THR A 4 59.57 -6.75 38.76
C THR A 4 58.04 -6.67 38.60
N ALA A 5 57.29 -7.61 38.00
CA ALA A 5 57.28 -9.09 37.96
C ALA A 5 56.83 -9.77 39.27
N TRP A 6 55.56 -10.21 39.36
CA TRP A 6 55.02 -11.34 40.16
C TRP A 6 53.74 -11.82 39.42
N VAL A 7 53.71 -12.99 38.74
CA VAL A 7 53.63 -14.38 39.21
C VAL A 7 52.18 -14.91 39.31
N LEU A 8 51.89 -15.79 38.33
CA LEU A 8 51.14 -17.06 38.38
C LEU A 8 49.75 -17.11 39.02
N LEU A 9 48.75 -17.40 38.17
CA LEU A 9 47.72 -18.37 38.52
C LEU A 9 47.48 -19.31 37.34
N ALA A 10 47.93 -20.54 37.53
CA ALA A 10 47.65 -21.69 36.68
C ALA A 10 46.22 -22.16 36.94
N GLY A 11 45.42 -22.27 35.88
CA GLY A 11 44.11 -22.91 35.88
C GLY A 11 44.01 -23.79 34.64
N LEU A 12 44.51 -25.01 34.79
CA LEU A 12 44.48 -26.10 33.82
C LEU A 12 43.04 -26.65 33.71
N LEU A 13 42.40 -26.55 32.55
CA LEU A 13 41.32 -27.48 32.17
C LEU A 13 41.50 -27.90 30.70
N ILE A 14 42.19 -29.03 30.60
CA ILE A 14 42.02 -30.19 29.72
C ILE A 14 40.99 -30.03 28.58
N THR A 15 41.53 -30.30 27.39
CA THR A 15 40.93 -30.64 26.10
C THR A 15 39.77 -31.64 26.15
N ASP A 16 38.75 -31.41 25.32
CA ASP A 16 38.34 -32.43 24.36
C ASP A 16 37.64 -31.80 23.14
N ALA A 17 38.22 -32.11 21.98
CA ALA A 17 37.66 -31.84 20.69
C ALA A 17 36.55 -32.86 20.42
N GLN A 18 35.33 -32.40 20.17
CA GLN A 18 34.32 -33.19 19.46
C GLN A 18 34.12 -32.53 18.11
N ALA A 19 34.95 -32.95 17.14
CA ALA A 19 34.61 -32.83 15.74
C ALA A 19 33.33 -33.66 15.52
N LEU A 20 32.27 -33.00 15.07
CA LEU A 20 31.06 -33.68 14.60
C LEU A 20 31.42 -34.45 13.33
N ASP A 21 31.63 -35.76 13.51
CA ASP A 21 31.84 -36.71 12.43
C ASP A 21 30.53 -36.86 11.63
N LEU A 22 30.45 -36.14 10.51
CA LEU A 22 29.33 -36.14 9.58
C LEU A 22 29.38 -37.32 8.57
N LYS A 23 30.09 -38.40 8.89
CA LYS A 23 30.16 -39.61 8.02
C LYS A 23 29.06 -40.64 8.26
N GLY A 24 28.31 -40.56 9.37
CA GLY A 24 27.27 -41.53 9.72
C GLY A 24 25.91 -41.34 9.04
N LEU A 25 25.68 -40.27 8.29
CA LEU A 25 24.40 -39.99 7.63
C LEU A 25 24.31 -40.49 6.18
N GLY A 26 25.40 -41.00 5.60
CA GLY A 26 25.41 -41.58 4.25
C GLY A 26 24.73 -42.96 4.18
N ASP A 27 24.92 -43.80 5.20
CA ASP A 27 24.48 -45.21 5.17
C ASP A 27 22.98 -45.40 5.45
N ILE A 28 22.30 -44.38 5.97
CA ILE A 28 20.84 -44.43 6.20
C ILE A 28 20.07 -44.10 4.89
N VAL A 29 20.73 -43.44 3.93
CA VAL A 29 20.15 -43.13 2.61
C VAL A 29 20.26 -44.33 1.67
N GLU A 30 21.27 -45.19 1.81
CA GLU A 30 21.47 -46.32 0.90
C GLU A 30 20.56 -47.53 1.22
N LYS A 31 20.10 -47.67 2.48
CA LYS A 31 19.23 -48.79 2.90
C LYS A 31 17.72 -48.52 2.79
N VAL A 32 17.32 -47.33 2.33
CA VAL A 32 15.92 -46.99 1.98
C VAL A 32 15.71 -47.00 0.46
N GLY A 33 16.77 -47.16 -0.35
CA GLY A 33 16.73 -47.21 -1.82
C GLY A 33 16.19 -48.49 -2.45
N GLY A 34 15.36 -49.26 -1.73
CA GLY A 34 14.75 -50.48 -2.22
C GLY A 34 13.40 -50.24 -2.90
N SER A 35 13.41 -50.19 -4.24
CA SER A 35 12.29 -50.49 -5.13
C SER A 35 10.99 -49.68 -4.96
N SER A 36 10.87 -48.53 -5.66
CA SER A 36 9.63 -47.96 -6.20
C SER A 36 9.91 -46.66 -6.96
N THR A 37 10.36 -46.71 -8.22
CA THR A 37 10.60 -45.49 -9.01
C THR A 37 9.82 -45.47 -10.30
N SER A 38 8.51 -45.18 -10.17
CA SER A 38 7.73 -44.51 -11.21
C SER A 38 6.50 -43.85 -10.56
N SER A 39 6.73 -42.75 -9.83
CA SER A 39 5.65 -41.86 -9.37
C SER A 39 6.19 -40.43 -9.16
N SER A 40 6.68 -39.82 -10.24
CA SER A 40 6.91 -38.36 -10.34
C SER A 40 5.59 -37.57 -10.44
N SER A 41 4.64 -37.81 -9.54
CA SER A 41 3.34 -37.11 -9.52
C SER A 41 3.05 -36.34 -8.24
N ASN A 42 3.88 -36.44 -7.20
CA ASN A 42 3.63 -35.79 -5.90
C ASN A 42 4.41 -34.49 -5.65
N SER A 43 5.43 -34.15 -6.43
CA SER A 43 6.14 -32.87 -6.27
C SER A 43 5.31 -31.68 -6.76
N SER A 44 4.55 -31.86 -7.85
CA SER A 44 3.71 -30.82 -8.44
C SER A 44 2.49 -30.47 -7.59
N ALA A 45 1.92 -31.45 -6.87
CA ALA A 45 0.77 -31.21 -5.99
C ALA A 45 1.18 -30.42 -4.74
N VAL A 46 2.34 -30.73 -4.15
CA VAL A 46 2.87 -30.03 -2.97
C VAL A 46 3.36 -28.63 -3.33
N SER A 47 4.00 -28.45 -4.49
CA SER A 47 4.40 -27.11 -4.97
C SER A 47 3.19 -26.24 -5.27
N ASN A 48 2.14 -26.78 -5.90
CA ASN A 48 0.91 -26.04 -6.19
C ASN A 48 0.14 -25.65 -4.91
N LEU A 49 0.13 -26.53 -3.90
CA LEU A 49 -0.50 -26.22 -2.61
C LEU A 49 0.25 -25.09 -1.88
N SER A 50 1.59 -25.12 -1.91
CA SER A 50 2.43 -24.08 -1.34
C SER A 50 2.29 -22.74 -2.09
N GLU A 51 2.18 -22.75 -3.41
CA GLU A 51 1.92 -21.54 -4.21
C GLU A 51 0.54 -20.94 -3.90
N GLN A 52 -0.47 -21.79 -3.68
CA GLN A 52 -1.82 -21.36 -3.33
C GLN A 52 -1.89 -20.76 -1.91
N GLU A 53 -1.27 -21.40 -0.92
CA GLU A 53 -1.15 -20.88 0.45
C GLU A 53 -0.43 -19.52 0.48
N THR A 54 0.65 -19.39 -0.31
CA THR A 54 1.39 -18.13 -0.44
C THR A 54 0.53 -17.04 -1.07
N SER A 55 -0.22 -17.37 -2.13
CA SER A 55 -1.18 -16.47 -2.77
C SER A 55 -2.26 -16.01 -1.78
N ASP A 56 -2.83 -16.93 -1.00
CA ASP A 56 -3.90 -16.61 -0.06
C ASP A 56 -3.38 -15.76 1.11
N GLY A 57 -2.17 -16.03 1.61
CA GLY A 57 -1.49 -15.19 2.59
C GLY A 57 -1.27 -13.76 2.09
N LEU A 58 -0.79 -13.61 0.85
CA LEU A 58 -0.64 -12.30 0.21
C LEU A 58 -1.98 -11.58 0.09
N LYS A 59 -3.03 -12.25 -0.38
CA LYS A 59 -4.38 -11.66 -0.51
C LYS A 59 -4.92 -11.18 0.83
N LEU A 60 -4.73 -11.95 1.90
CA LEU A 60 -5.13 -11.54 3.25
C LEU A 60 -4.40 -10.26 3.70
N ALA A 61 -3.07 -10.22 3.51
CA ALA A 61 -2.27 -9.04 3.86
C ALA A 61 -2.69 -7.81 3.05
N LEU A 62 -2.90 -7.96 1.73
CA LEU A 62 -3.36 -6.88 0.86
C LEU A 62 -4.76 -6.39 1.22
N ASN A 63 -5.70 -7.28 1.53
CA ASN A 63 -7.03 -6.90 2.00
C ASN A 63 -6.99 -6.08 3.30
N GLN A 64 -6.09 -6.43 4.22
CA GLN A 64 -5.87 -5.69 5.45
C GLN A 64 -5.27 -4.31 5.17
N GLY A 65 -4.26 -4.22 4.31
CA GLY A 65 -3.65 -2.96 3.88
C GLY A 65 -4.65 -2.03 3.21
N VAL A 66 -5.47 -2.56 2.28
CA VAL A 66 -6.58 -1.84 1.64
C VAL A 66 -7.56 -1.31 2.69
N SER A 67 -8.00 -2.16 3.63
CA SER A 67 -8.97 -1.76 4.66
C SER A 67 -8.43 -0.65 5.56
N LYS A 68 -7.14 -0.70 5.90
CA LYS A 68 -6.46 0.31 6.70
C LYS A 68 -6.30 1.63 5.94
N ALA A 69 -5.82 1.57 4.69
CA ALA A 69 -5.66 2.75 3.84
C ALA A 69 -6.98 3.48 3.60
N VAL A 70 -8.04 2.74 3.22
CA VAL A 70 -9.38 3.31 2.99
C VAL A 70 -9.98 3.84 4.30
N GLY A 71 -9.82 3.11 5.42
CA GLY A 71 -10.31 3.56 6.72
C GLY A 71 -9.64 4.86 7.20
N LEU A 72 -8.34 5.00 7.00
CA LEU A 72 -7.59 6.21 7.36
C LEU A 72 -8.01 7.41 6.50
N LEU A 73 -8.10 7.20 5.19
CA LEU A 73 -8.38 8.27 4.23
C LEU A 73 -9.86 8.67 4.14
N GLY A 74 -10.77 7.74 4.44
CA GLY A 74 -12.21 8.02 4.48
C GLY A 74 -12.68 8.65 5.79
N ALA A 75 -11.80 8.77 6.78
CA ALA A 75 -12.12 9.45 8.03
C ALA A 75 -12.02 10.98 7.88
N THR A 76 -12.69 11.71 8.78
CA THR A 76 -12.50 13.15 8.93
C THR A 76 -11.01 13.45 9.11
N ASP A 77 -10.49 14.37 8.30
CA ASP A 77 -9.08 14.79 8.24
C ASP A 77 -8.12 13.72 7.71
N GLY A 78 -8.64 12.63 7.15
CA GLY A 78 -7.87 11.62 6.44
C GLY A 78 -7.08 12.18 5.26
N PHE A 79 -7.64 13.16 4.55
CA PHE A 79 -6.93 13.95 3.54
C PHE A 79 -6.46 15.29 4.09
N MET A 80 -7.35 16.06 4.71
CA MET A 80 -7.05 17.44 5.09
C MET A 80 -5.91 17.53 6.13
N GLY A 81 -5.85 16.58 7.05
CA GLY A 81 -4.83 16.48 8.10
C GLY A 81 -3.55 15.76 7.68
N ASN A 82 -3.58 15.02 6.56
CA ASN A 82 -2.45 14.22 6.10
C ASN A 82 -1.68 14.95 4.99
N LYS A 83 -0.49 15.48 5.32
CA LYS A 83 0.34 16.28 4.40
C LYS A 83 0.72 15.56 3.10
N GLU A 84 0.74 14.23 3.10
CA GLU A 84 1.20 13.44 1.96
C GLU A 84 0.11 13.20 0.93
N VAL A 85 -1.16 13.27 1.33
CA VAL A 85 -2.32 13.08 0.44
C VAL A 85 -3.21 14.32 0.35
N LYS A 86 -2.99 15.33 1.20
CA LYS A 86 -3.75 16.58 1.21
C LYS A 86 -3.82 17.13 -0.21
N ILE A 87 -5.04 17.39 -0.66
CA ILE A 87 -5.31 17.93 -1.98
C ILE A 87 -5.09 19.45 -1.93
N PRO A 88 -4.04 19.98 -2.57
CA PRO A 88 -3.84 21.42 -2.67
C PRO A 88 -4.70 21.99 -3.80
N LEU A 89 -4.79 23.32 -3.86
CA LEU A 89 -5.30 23.97 -5.06
C LEU A 89 -4.45 23.57 -6.29
N PRO A 90 -5.08 23.38 -7.46
CA PRO A 90 -4.36 23.18 -8.71
C PRO A 90 -3.45 24.39 -8.99
N GLU A 91 -2.34 24.16 -9.69
CA GLU A 91 -1.31 25.19 -9.96
C GLU A 91 -1.87 26.46 -10.62
N SER A 92 -2.89 26.30 -11.45
CA SER A 92 -3.65 27.39 -12.07
C SER A 92 -4.38 28.27 -11.06
N LEU A 93 -4.88 27.71 -9.96
CA LEU A 93 -5.51 28.47 -8.87
C LEU A 93 -4.52 29.01 -7.84
N LYS A 94 -3.33 28.40 -7.68
CA LYS A 94 -2.32 28.90 -6.73
C LYS A 94 -1.88 30.34 -7.01
N LYS A 95 -1.82 30.74 -8.28
CA LYS A 95 -1.51 32.13 -8.66
C LYS A 95 -2.63 33.09 -8.25
N ILE A 96 -3.88 32.67 -8.44
CA ILE A 96 -5.08 33.44 -8.07
C ILE A 96 -5.17 33.56 -6.55
N GLU A 97 -4.95 32.46 -5.82
CA GLU A 97 -4.88 32.40 -4.36
C GLU A 97 -3.90 33.44 -3.81
N LYS A 98 -2.67 33.52 -4.35
CA LYS A 98 -1.68 34.50 -3.89
C LYS A 98 -2.22 35.93 -4.00
N GLY A 99 -2.85 36.27 -5.13
CA GLY A 99 -3.49 37.58 -5.32
C GLY A 99 -4.64 37.81 -4.34
N MET A 100 -5.52 36.81 -4.17
CA MET A 100 -6.65 36.85 -3.23
C MET A 100 -6.18 37.07 -1.78
N ARG A 101 -5.12 36.39 -1.35
CA ARG A 101 -4.54 36.57 -0.01
C ARG A 101 -4.03 38.00 0.20
N LEU A 102 -3.43 38.63 -0.81
CA LEU A 102 -2.94 40.02 -0.71
C LEU A 102 -4.07 41.05 -0.54
N VAL A 103 -5.26 40.77 -1.08
CA VAL A 103 -6.43 41.66 -0.99
C VAL A 103 -7.41 41.26 0.13
N GLY A 104 -7.00 40.37 1.04
CA GLY A 104 -7.82 39.95 2.18
C GLY A 104 -8.85 38.83 1.91
N MET A 105 -8.81 38.21 0.73
CA MET A 105 -9.71 37.11 0.32
C MET A 105 -9.08 35.71 0.49
N GLY A 106 -8.19 35.53 1.48
CA GLY A 106 -7.54 34.24 1.72
C GLY A 106 -8.50 33.13 2.16
N SER A 107 -9.58 33.48 2.86
CA SER A 107 -10.53 32.52 3.43
C SER A 107 -11.28 31.70 2.38
N GLN A 108 -11.56 32.27 1.20
CA GLN A 108 -12.24 31.57 0.11
C GLN A 108 -11.35 30.47 -0.49
N ALA A 109 -10.02 30.70 -0.53
CA ALA A 109 -9.07 29.69 -0.98
C ALA A 109 -8.97 28.55 0.05
N ASP A 110 -8.91 28.89 1.34
CA ASP A 110 -8.88 27.91 2.42
C ASP A 110 -10.18 27.08 2.49
N GLU A 111 -11.34 27.70 2.24
CA GLU A 111 -12.63 27.01 2.13
C GLU A 111 -12.66 26.03 0.95
N LEU A 112 -12.17 26.43 -0.22
CA LEU A 112 -12.10 25.54 -1.38
C LEU A 112 -11.17 24.34 -1.08
N ILE A 113 -9.99 24.57 -0.50
CA ILE A 113 -9.09 23.49 -0.07
C ILE A 113 -9.81 22.54 0.87
N LEU A 114 -10.50 23.06 1.90
CA LEU A 114 -11.25 22.24 2.84
C LEU A 114 -12.30 21.40 2.12
N LYS A 115 -13.13 22.00 1.25
CA LYS A 115 -14.18 21.32 0.50
C LYS A 115 -13.64 20.23 -0.41
N MET A 116 -12.54 20.49 -1.11
CA MET A 116 -11.86 19.50 -1.97
C MET A 116 -11.38 18.28 -1.17
N ASN A 117 -10.78 18.52 0.00
CA ASN A 117 -10.30 17.42 0.86
C ASN A 117 -11.48 16.64 1.49
N ARG A 118 -12.52 17.33 1.95
CA ARG A 118 -13.74 16.68 2.45
C ARG A 118 -14.45 15.86 1.37
N ALA A 119 -14.46 16.35 0.13
CA ALA A 119 -15.01 15.62 -1.00
C ALA A 119 -14.25 14.31 -1.25
N ALA A 120 -12.92 14.33 -1.18
CA ALA A 120 -12.11 13.12 -1.28
C ALA A 120 -12.38 12.15 -0.13
N GLU A 121 -12.38 12.63 1.12
CA GLU A 121 -12.70 11.82 2.31
C GLU A 121 -14.07 11.14 2.19
N GLN A 122 -15.08 11.83 1.67
CA GLN A 122 -16.43 11.27 1.44
C GLN A 122 -16.48 10.23 0.30
N ALA A 123 -15.61 10.35 -0.71
CA ALA A 123 -15.60 9.44 -1.85
C ALA A 123 -14.84 8.14 -1.55
N VAL A 124 -13.78 8.21 -0.74
CA VAL A 124 -12.87 7.09 -0.44
C VAL A 124 -13.55 5.79 0.04
N PRO A 125 -14.62 5.81 0.86
CA PRO A 125 -15.31 4.60 1.26
C PRO A 125 -15.78 3.71 0.09
N GLU A 126 -16.11 4.29 -1.07
CA GLU A 126 -16.49 3.54 -2.28
C GLU A 126 -15.35 2.67 -2.84
N ALA A 127 -14.09 3.01 -2.56
CA ALA A 127 -12.94 2.25 -3.02
C ALA A 127 -12.85 0.87 -2.34
N LYS A 128 -13.38 0.72 -1.12
CA LYS A 128 -13.23 -0.50 -0.33
C LYS A 128 -13.70 -1.74 -1.10
N THR A 129 -14.92 -1.67 -1.62
CA THR A 129 -15.55 -2.80 -2.31
C THR A 129 -14.80 -3.14 -3.60
N LEU A 130 -14.38 -2.12 -4.37
CA LEU A 130 -13.65 -2.31 -5.62
C LEU A 130 -12.27 -2.94 -5.38
N LEU A 131 -11.52 -2.43 -4.41
CA LEU A 131 -10.20 -2.95 -4.07
C LEU A 131 -10.27 -4.37 -3.51
N VAL A 132 -11.20 -4.65 -2.59
CA VAL A 132 -11.40 -6.01 -2.05
C VAL A 132 -11.81 -6.99 -3.15
N ASN A 133 -12.67 -6.58 -4.08
CA ASN A 133 -13.05 -7.43 -5.21
C ASN A 133 -11.86 -7.68 -6.14
N SER A 134 -11.01 -6.68 -6.38
CA SER A 134 -9.76 -6.83 -7.14
C SER A 134 -8.79 -7.83 -6.48
N VAL A 135 -8.69 -7.84 -5.14
CA VAL A 135 -7.91 -8.87 -4.41
C VAL A 135 -8.53 -10.26 -4.59
N LYS A 136 -9.85 -10.39 -4.50
CA LYS A 136 -10.54 -11.68 -4.68
C LYS A 136 -10.34 -12.25 -6.08
N GLN A 137 -10.33 -11.40 -7.10
CA GLN A 137 -10.15 -11.78 -8.51
C GLN A 137 -8.67 -12.00 -8.91
N MET A 138 -7.72 -11.70 -8.02
CA MET A 138 -6.29 -11.88 -8.27
C MET A 138 -5.96 -13.36 -8.49
N SER A 139 -5.31 -13.66 -9.62
CA SER A 139 -4.86 -15.02 -9.93
C SER A 139 -3.60 -15.40 -9.13
N VAL A 140 -3.27 -16.69 -9.08
CA VAL A 140 -2.00 -17.16 -8.49
C VAL A 140 -0.80 -16.55 -9.22
N THR A 141 -0.90 -16.38 -10.53
CA THR A 141 0.13 -15.73 -11.36
C THR A 141 0.31 -14.25 -10.97
N ASP A 142 -0.79 -13.51 -10.77
CA ASP A 142 -0.72 -12.12 -10.31
C ASP A 142 -0.08 -12.02 -8.92
N ALA A 143 -0.49 -12.90 -8.00
CA ALA A 143 0.08 -12.96 -6.67
C ALA A 143 1.60 -13.24 -6.71
N LYS A 144 2.03 -14.18 -7.55
CA LYS A 144 3.45 -14.47 -7.78
C LYS A 144 4.20 -13.26 -8.32
N ASN A 145 3.64 -12.58 -9.34
CA ASN A 145 4.23 -11.38 -9.92
C ASN A 145 4.33 -10.22 -8.92
N ILE A 146 3.37 -10.10 -7.99
CA ILE A 146 3.44 -9.11 -6.92
C ILE A 146 4.55 -9.46 -5.93
N LEU A 147 4.66 -10.73 -5.53
CA LEU A 147 5.64 -11.20 -4.57
C LEU A 147 7.08 -11.06 -5.08
N THR A 148 7.33 -11.40 -6.34
CA THR A 148 8.66 -11.31 -6.98
C THR A 148 8.92 -9.97 -7.65
N GLY A 149 7.90 -9.10 -7.71
CA GLY A 149 7.95 -7.81 -8.36
C GLY A 149 8.57 -6.70 -7.49
N PRO A 150 8.62 -5.47 -8.05
CA PRO A 150 9.11 -4.29 -7.34
C PRO A 150 8.29 -3.99 -6.08
N GLN A 151 8.81 -3.09 -5.23
CA GLN A 151 8.21 -2.74 -3.92
C GLN A 151 6.76 -2.24 -4.00
N ASP A 152 6.31 -1.76 -5.15
CA ASP A 152 4.97 -1.21 -5.41
C ASP A 152 4.11 -2.11 -6.32
N ALA A 153 4.50 -3.37 -6.52
CA ALA A 153 3.83 -4.26 -7.47
C ALA A 153 2.33 -4.46 -7.17
N ALA A 154 1.93 -4.58 -5.91
CA ALA A 154 0.51 -4.68 -5.55
C ALA A 154 -0.23 -3.36 -5.85
N THR A 155 0.42 -2.23 -5.58
CA THR A 155 -0.11 -0.90 -5.89
C THR A 155 -0.35 -0.75 -7.40
N GLN A 156 0.60 -1.16 -8.23
CA GLN A 156 0.45 -1.12 -9.69
C GLN A 156 -0.70 -2.02 -10.16
N TYR A 157 -0.83 -3.22 -9.59
CA TYR A 157 -1.95 -4.11 -9.86
C TYR A 157 -3.29 -3.45 -9.53
N PHE A 158 -3.42 -2.81 -8.37
CA PHE A 158 -4.65 -2.09 -8.02
C PHE A 158 -4.93 -0.94 -8.96
N LYS A 159 -3.93 -0.13 -9.30
CA LYS A 159 -4.08 0.97 -10.28
C LYS A 159 -4.64 0.45 -11.60
N LYS A 160 -4.09 -0.64 -12.11
CA LYS A 160 -4.52 -1.26 -13.37
C LYS A 160 -5.96 -1.79 -13.30
N THR A 161 -6.36 -2.37 -12.18
CA THR A 161 -7.63 -3.11 -12.07
C THR A 161 -8.80 -2.28 -11.53
N THR A 162 -8.54 -1.14 -10.89
CA THR A 162 -9.58 -0.39 -10.15
C THR A 162 -9.71 1.08 -10.52
N SER A 163 -8.74 1.68 -11.20
CA SER A 163 -8.70 3.15 -11.42
C SER A 163 -9.91 3.68 -12.16
N THR A 164 -10.30 3.04 -13.27
CA THR A 164 -11.45 3.45 -14.08
C THR A 164 -12.75 3.43 -13.26
N ASP A 165 -13.03 2.31 -12.58
CA ASP A 165 -14.26 2.13 -11.82
C ASP A 165 -14.31 3.01 -10.57
N MET A 166 -13.16 3.20 -9.90
CA MET A 166 -13.07 4.12 -8.77
C MET A 166 -13.30 5.56 -9.20
N ALA A 167 -12.70 6.00 -10.31
CA ALA A 167 -12.92 7.35 -10.84
C ALA A 167 -14.41 7.56 -11.16
N ALA A 168 -15.06 6.57 -11.79
CA ALA A 168 -16.48 6.63 -12.11
C ALA A 168 -17.38 6.72 -10.86
N LYS A 169 -17.02 6.03 -9.77
CA LYS A 169 -17.77 6.10 -8.50
C LYS A 169 -17.49 7.37 -7.69
N PHE A 170 -16.26 7.85 -7.69
CA PHE A 170 -15.84 9.00 -6.89
C PHE A 170 -16.38 10.30 -7.46
N LEU A 171 -16.36 10.45 -8.79
CA LEU A 171 -16.72 11.70 -9.46
C LEU A 171 -18.08 12.28 -9.03
N PRO A 172 -19.20 11.53 -9.00
CA PRO A 172 -20.49 12.08 -8.58
C PRO A 172 -20.52 12.51 -7.10
N ILE A 173 -19.79 11.81 -6.22
CA ILE A 173 -19.68 12.17 -4.80
C ILE A 173 -18.89 13.48 -4.66
N VAL A 174 -17.77 13.57 -5.37
CA VAL A 174 -16.94 14.78 -5.40
C VAL A 174 -17.74 15.96 -5.92
N GLN A 175 -18.45 15.80 -7.04
CA GLN A 175 -19.33 16.84 -7.62
C GLN A 175 -20.37 17.35 -6.62
N LYS A 176 -20.99 16.44 -5.85
CA LYS A 176 -21.97 16.82 -4.83
C LYS A 176 -21.32 17.58 -3.66
N ALA A 177 -20.13 17.18 -3.25
CA ALA A 177 -19.42 17.76 -2.11
C ALA A 177 -18.78 19.12 -2.42
N THR A 178 -18.39 19.35 -3.67
CA THR A 178 -17.84 20.63 -4.16
C THR A 178 -18.90 21.58 -4.73
N ALA A 179 -20.16 21.12 -4.83
CA ALA A 179 -21.26 21.95 -5.29
C ALA A 179 -21.38 23.23 -4.44
N ASN A 180 -21.67 24.35 -5.12
CA ASN A 180 -21.87 25.68 -4.51
C ASN A 180 -20.63 26.36 -3.94
N VAL A 181 -19.42 25.95 -4.36
CA VAL A 181 -18.21 26.72 -4.07
C VAL A 181 -17.94 27.67 -5.24
N GLN A 182 -18.16 28.97 -5.05
CA GLN A 182 -18.04 29.97 -6.14
C GLN A 182 -16.65 29.97 -6.81
N LEU A 183 -15.59 29.64 -6.05
CA LEU A 183 -14.24 29.51 -6.59
C LEU A 183 -14.07 28.26 -7.47
N ALA A 184 -14.79 27.17 -7.17
CA ALA A 184 -14.87 25.99 -8.04
C ALA A 184 -15.57 26.32 -9.37
N ASP A 185 -16.67 27.09 -9.33
CA ASP A 185 -17.38 27.51 -10.55
C ASP A 185 -16.49 28.40 -11.44
N THR A 186 -15.74 29.29 -10.80
CA THR A 186 -14.77 30.17 -11.47
C THR A 186 -13.69 29.35 -12.15
N TYR A 187 -13.12 28.36 -11.46
CA TYR A 187 -12.14 27.43 -12.02
C TYR A 187 -12.67 26.70 -13.25
N ASN A 188 -13.85 26.10 -13.14
CA ASN A 188 -14.44 25.29 -14.21
C ASN A 188 -14.61 26.11 -15.50
N LYS A 189 -15.03 27.37 -15.41
CA LYS A 189 -15.12 28.28 -16.57
C LYS A 189 -13.78 28.50 -17.27
N TYR A 190 -12.71 28.74 -16.50
CA TYR A 190 -11.38 28.97 -17.07
C TYR A 190 -10.75 27.68 -17.62
N ALA A 191 -10.94 26.57 -16.93
CA ALA A 191 -10.38 25.27 -17.31
C ALA A 191 -11.08 24.70 -18.55
N GLU A 192 -12.40 24.89 -18.70
CA GLU A 192 -13.14 24.63 -19.94
C GLU A 192 -12.61 25.46 -21.11
N MET A 193 -12.32 26.74 -20.89
CA MET A 193 -11.73 27.59 -21.94
C MET A 193 -10.33 27.09 -22.34
N GLY A 194 -9.45 26.82 -21.37
CA GLY A 194 -8.08 26.35 -21.65
C GLY A 194 -8.01 24.95 -22.29
N SER A 195 -8.95 24.05 -21.95
CA SER A 195 -9.04 22.73 -22.59
C SER A 195 -9.48 22.81 -24.06
N LYS A 196 -10.38 23.75 -24.42
CA LYS A 196 -10.77 24.01 -25.82
C LYS A 196 -9.59 24.46 -26.70
N PHE A 197 -8.62 25.15 -26.11
CA PHE A 197 -7.39 25.57 -26.79
C PHE A 197 -6.23 24.56 -26.68
N GLY A 198 -6.46 23.38 -26.08
CA GLY A 198 -5.44 22.33 -25.93
C GLY A 198 -4.31 22.66 -24.96
N VAL A 199 -4.46 23.70 -24.14
CA VAL A 199 -3.42 24.19 -23.22
C VAL A 199 -3.48 23.47 -21.86
N ILE A 200 -4.64 22.89 -21.52
CA ILE A 200 -4.88 22.19 -20.25
C ILE A 200 -5.26 20.73 -20.55
N LYS A 201 -4.67 19.80 -19.78
CA LYS A 201 -5.01 18.38 -19.83
C LYS A 201 -6.46 18.15 -19.42
N LYS A 202 -7.15 17.17 -20.02
CA LYS A 202 -8.57 16.89 -19.72
C LYS A 202 -8.81 16.59 -18.24
N GLU A 203 -7.82 16.01 -17.58
CA GLU A 203 -7.90 15.63 -16.16
C GLU A 203 -7.88 16.85 -15.23
N ASP A 204 -7.32 17.96 -15.70
CA ASP A 204 -7.29 19.25 -15.00
C ASP A 204 -8.39 20.20 -15.50
N ALA A 205 -9.24 19.76 -16.44
CA ALA A 205 -10.22 20.62 -17.11
C ALA A 205 -11.39 21.07 -16.22
N ASN A 206 -11.59 20.44 -15.06
CA ASN A 206 -12.52 20.93 -14.03
C ASN A 206 -12.08 20.44 -12.64
N ILE A 207 -12.54 21.13 -11.60
CA ILE A 207 -12.06 20.88 -10.22
C ILE A 207 -12.48 19.50 -9.72
N ASN A 208 -13.61 18.99 -10.20
CA ASN A 208 -14.16 17.71 -9.75
C ASN A 208 -13.30 16.55 -10.26
N GLN A 209 -12.84 16.63 -11.50
CA GLN A 209 -11.91 15.67 -12.08
C GLN A 209 -10.56 15.74 -11.37
N TYR A 210 -10.04 16.94 -11.12
CA TYR A 210 -8.80 17.13 -10.37
C TYR A 210 -8.87 16.50 -8.97
N VAL A 211 -9.92 16.79 -8.20
CA VAL A 211 -10.12 16.21 -6.86
C VAL A 211 -10.28 14.70 -6.92
N THR A 212 -11.04 14.20 -7.90
CA THR A 212 -11.23 12.75 -8.09
C THR A 212 -9.90 12.05 -8.33
N GLN A 213 -9.08 12.54 -9.27
CA GLN A 213 -7.77 11.95 -9.55
C GLN A 213 -6.84 12.04 -8.33
N LYS A 214 -6.84 13.16 -7.61
CA LYS A 214 -6.05 13.30 -6.37
C LYS A 214 -6.52 12.39 -5.25
N ALA A 215 -7.82 12.12 -5.15
CA ALA A 215 -8.35 11.14 -4.21
C ALA A 215 -7.87 9.72 -4.55
N LEU A 216 -7.91 9.34 -5.83
CA LEU A 216 -7.36 8.06 -6.30
C LEU A 216 -5.85 7.95 -6.01
N ASP A 217 -5.08 8.97 -6.37
CA ASP A 217 -3.64 9.04 -6.07
C ASP A 217 -3.36 8.86 -4.59
N GLY A 218 -4.13 9.52 -3.72
CA GLY A 218 -4.01 9.41 -2.28
C GLY A 218 -4.29 8.00 -1.77
N VAL A 219 -5.35 7.35 -2.25
CA VAL A 219 -5.67 5.96 -1.91
C VAL A 219 -4.53 5.03 -2.31
N TYR A 220 -4.01 5.14 -3.53
CA TYR A 220 -2.92 4.31 -3.98
C TYR A 220 -1.60 4.59 -3.25
N LEU A 221 -1.32 5.83 -2.88
CA LEU A 221 -0.15 6.18 -2.08
C LEU A 221 -0.20 5.51 -0.71
N MET A 222 -1.36 5.52 -0.05
CA MET A 222 -1.51 4.87 1.25
C MET A 222 -1.44 3.35 1.15
N ILE A 223 -1.98 2.76 0.08
CA ILE A 223 -1.80 1.32 -0.19
C ILE A 223 -0.33 0.98 -0.39
N ALA A 224 0.42 1.78 -1.16
CA ALA A 224 1.85 1.57 -1.38
C ALA A 224 2.65 1.59 -0.07
N LYS A 225 2.26 2.43 0.90
CA LYS A 225 2.88 2.44 2.23
C LYS A 225 2.56 1.20 3.03
N GLU A 226 1.32 0.73 2.99
CA GLU A 226 0.95 -0.53 3.66
C GLU A 226 1.68 -1.72 3.00
N GLU A 227 1.79 -1.74 1.67
CA GLU A 227 2.58 -2.73 0.94
C GLU A 227 4.05 -2.71 1.38
N ALA A 228 4.68 -1.52 1.41
CA ALA A 228 6.07 -1.38 1.86
C ALA A 228 6.26 -1.81 3.32
N ALA A 229 5.31 -1.47 4.21
CA ALA A 229 5.35 -1.88 5.62
C ALA A 229 5.26 -3.41 5.78
N ILE A 230 4.42 -4.07 4.99
CA ILE A 230 4.33 -5.54 4.96
C ILE A 230 5.65 -6.16 4.50
N ARG A 231 6.30 -5.58 3.47
CA ARG A 231 7.59 -6.08 2.97
C ARG A 231 8.74 -5.87 3.96
N GLN A 232 8.71 -4.78 4.74
CA GLN A 232 9.75 -4.49 5.74
C GLN A 232 9.65 -5.36 7.00
N ASP A 233 8.44 -5.69 7.45
CA ASP A 233 8.23 -6.55 8.62
C ASP A 233 7.07 -7.54 8.42
N PRO A 234 7.26 -8.62 7.64
CA PRO A 234 6.23 -9.62 7.40
C PRO A 234 5.81 -10.36 8.69
N MET A 235 6.77 -10.62 9.58
CA MET A 235 6.57 -11.42 10.80
C MET A 235 5.82 -10.64 11.89
N GLY A 236 6.14 -9.36 12.10
CA GLY A 236 5.44 -8.50 13.05
C GLY A 236 3.99 -8.23 12.64
N GLN A 237 3.74 -8.04 11.34
CA GLN A 237 2.38 -7.88 10.82
C GLN A 237 1.57 -9.18 10.98
N ALA A 238 2.15 -10.34 10.65
CA ALA A 238 1.49 -11.64 10.84
C ALA A 238 1.16 -11.91 12.32
N SER A 239 2.09 -11.62 13.24
CA SER A 239 1.87 -11.71 14.69
C SER A 239 0.71 -10.84 15.17
N SER A 240 0.63 -9.60 14.68
CA SER A 240 -0.45 -8.67 15.04
C SER A 240 -1.83 -9.16 14.57
N LEU A 241 -1.87 -9.78 13.38
CA LEU A 241 -3.08 -10.32 12.79
C LEU A 241 -3.59 -11.53 13.57
N LEU A 242 -2.69 -12.47 13.91
CA LEU A 242 -3.00 -13.62 14.76
C LEU A 242 -3.52 -13.16 16.13
N LYS A 243 -2.85 -12.21 16.78
CA LYS A 243 -3.31 -11.65 18.06
C LYS A 243 -4.71 -11.02 17.97
N LYS A 244 -5.04 -10.35 16.87
CA LYS A 244 -6.35 -9.70 16.71
C LYS A 244 -7.48 -10.70 16.46
N VAL A 245 -7.22 -11.74 15.66
CA VAL A 245 -8.21 -12.79 15.36
C VAL A 245 -8.47 -13.67 16.58
N PHE A 246 -7.42 -14.11 17.26
CA PHE A 246 -7.54 -14.97 18.45
C PHE A 246 -7.86 -14.20 19.73
N GLY A 247 -7.56 -12.89 19.79
CA GLY A 247 -7.94 -12.01 20.90
C GLY A 247 -9.41 -11.57 20.86
N ALA A 248 -10.03 -11.52 19.68
CA ALA A 248 -11.46 -11.23 19.51
C ALA A 248 -12.36 -12.46 19.69
N ALA A 249 -11.78 -13.67 19.79
CA ALA A 249 -12.48 -14.93 20.02
C ALA A 249 -12.57 -15.29 21.52
N LYS A 250 -12.39 -14.31 22.42
CA LYS A 250 -12.45 -14.48 23.87
C LYS A 250 -13.62 -13.69 24.48
#